data_AF-A0A5E4G566-F1
#
_entry.id   AF-A0A5E4G566-F1
#
_cell.length_a   1.000
_cell.length_b   1.000
_cell.length_c   1.000
_cell.angle_alpha   90.00
_cell.angle_beta   90.00
_cell.angle_gamma   90.00
#
_symmetry.space_group_name_H-M   'P 1'
#
loop_
_entity.id
_entity.type
_entity.pdbx_description
1 polymer ?
#
loop_
_entity_poly.entity_id
_entity_poly.type
_entity_poly.pdbx_seq_one_letter_code
_entity_poly.pdbx_strand_id
1 'polypeptide(L)' 'MSKVKVSLLATKASCNIPFYYSQQDNLISPHPRTITYHKEGGVYTGVSFYNFKHKKEEEPLAG' A
#
# COMPACT_ATOMS: atom_id res chain seq x y z
N MET A 1 -6.05 35.79 -21.04
CA MET A 1 -5.20 35.14 -20.02
C MET A 1 -6.12 34.49 -19.00
N SER A 2 -5.76 33.35 -18.41
CA SER A 2 -6.50 32.74 -17.29
C SER A 2 -5.51 32.12 -16.30
N LYS A 3 -5.86 32.12 -15.02
CA LYS A 3 -5.09 31.48 -13.95
C LYS A 3 -5.93 30.35 -13.37
N VAL A 4 -5.36 29.15 -13.30
CA VAL A 4 -6.04 27.98 -12.76
C VAL A 4 -5.15 27.34 -11.71
N LYS A 5 -5.68 27.13 -10.51
CA LYS A 5 -5.05 26.34 -9.47
C LYS A 5 -5.51 24.90 -9.59
N VAL A 6 -4.56 23.97 -9.63
CA VAL A 6 -4.84 22.53 -9.62
C VAL A 6 -4.31 21.95 -8.32
N SER A 7 -5.17 21.24 -7.59
CA SER A 7 -4.81 20.52 -6.36
C SER A 7 -5.04 19.02 -6.55
N LEU A 8 -4.09 18.20 -6.11
CA LEU A 8 -4.25 16.75 -6.06
C LEU A 8 -4.53 16.33 -4.62
N LEU A 9 -5.72 15.76 -4.39
CA LEU A 9 -6.16 15.25 -3.09
C LEU A 9 -6.10 13.73 -3.12
N ALA A 10 -5.65 13.10 -2.04
CA ALA A 10 -5.67 11.65 -1.89
C ALA A 10 -6.10 11.27 -0.47
N THR A 11 -6.74 10.10 -0.33
CA THR A 11 -7.01 9.49 0.95
C THR A 11 -5.80 8.66 1.36
N LYS A 12 -5.26 8.93 2.56
CA LYS A 12 -4.21 8.13 3.19
C LYS A 12 -4.84 7.19 4.21
N ALA A 13 -4.65 5.89 4.04
CA ALA A 13 -4.93 4.90 5.06
C ALA A 13 -3.64 4.34 5.64
N SER A 14 -3.66 4.10 6.95
CA SER A 14 -2.63 3.36 7.67
C SER A 14 -3.27 2.15 8.33
N CYS A 15 -2.60 1.01 8.30
CA CYS A 15 -3.06 -0.20 8.95
C CYS A 15 -1.98 -0.84 9.81
N ASN A 16 -2.42 -1.47 10.90
CA ASN A 16 -1.62 -2.29 11.80
C ASN A 16 -2.43 -3.59 12.00
N ILE A 17 -2.11 -4.63 11.24
CA ILE A 17 -2.94 -5.83 11.12
C ILE A 17 -2.16 -7.03 11.69
N PRO A 18 -2.62 -7.65 12.78
CA PRO A 18 -2.02 -8.89 13.26
C PRO A 18 -2.31 -10.03 12.26
N PHE A 19 -1.31 -10.89 12.03
CA PHE A 19 -1.42 -12.04 11.14
C PHE A 19 -0.74 -13.27 11.74
N TYR A 20 -1.14 -14.44 11.25
CA TYR A 20 -0.51 -15.73 11.47
C TYR A 20 -0.30 -16.40 10.10
N TYR A 21 0.74 -17.20 9.95
CA TYR A 21 1.05 -17.83 8.67
C TYR A 21 1.76 -19.16 8.82
N SER A 22 1.68 -19.97 7.76
CA SER A 22 2.49 -21.17 7.60
C SER A 22 3.57 -20.91 6.55
N GLN A 23 4.81 -21.30 6.83
CA GLN A 23 5.93 -21.25 5.89
C GLN A 23 6.09 -22.62 5.25
N GLN A 24 6.22 -22.66 3.93
CA GLN A 24 6.45 -23.89 3.17
C GLN A 24 7.79 -23.80 2.44
N ASP A 25 8.74 -24.64 2.84
CA ASP A 25 10.07 -24.71 2.25
C ASP A 25 10.16 -25.95 1.34
N ASN A 26 10.50 -25.74 0.07
CA ASN A 26 10.73 -26.82 -0.89
C ASN A 26 12.24 -27.03 -1.06
N LEU A 27 12.76 -28.09 -0.45
CA LEU A 27 14.17 -28.44 -0.50
C LEU A 27 14.51 -29.08 -1.85
N ILE A 28 15.28 -28.35 -2.66
CA ILE A 28 15.85 -28.86 -3.89
C ILE A 28 17.10 -29.66 -3.54
N SER A 29 16.92 -30.96 -3.35
CA SER A 29 17.99 -31.92 -3.09
C SER A 29 17.76 -33.19 -3.92
N PRO A 30 18.71 -34.14 -3.99
CA PRO A 30 18.52 -35.43 -4.67
C PRO A 30 17.28 -36.19 -4.19
N HIS A 31 16.80 -35.92 -2.97
CA HIS A 31 15.50 -36.34 -2.46
C HIS A 31 14.65 -35.10 -2.16
N PRO A 32 13.85 -34.60 -3.11
CA PRO A 32 13.03 -33.43 -2.91
C PRO A 32 12.08 -33.63 -1.73
N ARG A 33 11.96 -32.63 -0.86
CA ARG A 33 11.03 -32.65 0.27
C ARG A 33 10.44 -31.27 0.49
N THR A 34 9.21 -31.27 0.96
CA THR A 34 8.52 -30.07 1.44
C THR A 34 8.48 -30.10 2.97
N ILE A 35 8.82 -28.99 3.61
CA ILE A 35 8.68 -28.82 5.05
C ILE A 35 7.74 -27.65 5.30
N THR A 36 6.74 -27.87 6.17
CA THR A 36 5.78 -26.83 6.56
C THR A 36 5.99 -26.47 8.03
N TYR A 37 6.13 -25.19 8.32
CA TYR A 37 6.23 -24.64 9.67
C TYR A 37 5.02 -23.77 9.97
N HIS A 38 4.40 -23.98 11.13
CA HIS A 38 3.42 -23.03 11.67
C HIS A 38 4.16 -21.97 12.48
N LYS A 39 4.04 -20.71 12.08
CA LYS A 39 4.70 -19.60 12.76
C LYS A 39 3.68 -18.83 13.58
N GLU A 40 4.05 -18.54 14.82
CA GLU A 40 3.43 -17.44 15.55
C GLU A 40 3.75 -16.18 14.74
N GLY A 41 2.73 -15.54 14.18
CA GLY A 41 2.93 -14.57 13.11
C GLY A 41 3.44 -13.22 13.62
N GLY A 42 2.82 -12.13 13.18
CA GLY A 42 3.32 -10.79 13.50
C GLY A 42 2.30 -9.71 13.21
N VAL A 43 2.78 -8.46 13.12
CA VAL A 43 1.95 -7.31 12.74
C VAL A 43 2.41 -6.78 11.41
N TYR A 44 1.51 -6.78 10.42
CA TYR A 44 1.71 -6.09 9.16
C TYR A 44 1.35 -4.61 9.33
N THR A 45 2.34 -3.74 9.16
CA THR A 45 2.13 -2.29 9.18
C THR A 45 2.22 -1.75 7.77
N GLY A 46 1.17 -1.08 7.31
CA GLY A 46 1.07 -0.59 5.94
C GLY A 46 0.55 0.83 5.87
N VAL A 47 0.97 1.56 4.84
CA VAL A 47 0.41 2.85 4.45
C VAL A 47 0.01 2.77 2.99
N SER A 48 -1.22 3.15 2.69
CA SER A 48 -1.77 3.18 1.32
C SER A 48 -2.38 4.54 1.02
N PHE A 49 -2.22 4.99 -0.23
CA PHE A 49 -2.84 6.19 -0.75
C PHE A 49 -3.76 5.79 -1.91
N TYR A 50 -5.01 6.23 -1.85
CA TYR A 50 -6.03 5.91 -2.86
C TYR A 50 -7.03 7.07 -2.98
N ASN A 51 -8.02 6.94 -3.86
CA ASN A 51 -9.02 7.99 -4.15
C ASN A 51 -8.40 9.33 -4.55
N PHE A 52 -7.44 9.29 -5.47
CA PHE A 52 -6.83 10.50 -6.02
C PHE A 52 -7.87 11.35 -6.77
N LYS A 53 -8.03 12.61 -6.38
CA LYS A 53 -8.96 13.57 -6.97
C LYS A 53 -8.21 14.84 -7.38
N HIS A 54 -8.43 15.26 -8.62
CA HIS A 54 -7.95 16.54 -9.11
C HIS A 54 -9.02 17.60 -8.87
N LYS A 55 -8.70 18.63 -8.09
CA LYS A 55 -9.54 19.80 -7.89
C LYS A 55 -8.97 20.95 -8.72
N LYS A 56 -9.79 21.53 -9.59
CA LYS A 56 -9.42 22.70 -10.39
C LYS A 56 -10.23 23.90 -9.88
N GLU A 57 -9.55 25.02 -9.66
CA GLU A 57 -10.15 26.28 -9.23
C GLU A 57 -9.65 27.37 -10.17
N GLU A 58 -10.57 28.14 -10.76
CA GLU A 58 -10.20 29.33 -11.52
C GLU A 58 -9.86 30.45 -10.55
N GLU A 59 -8.77 31.15 -10.81
CA GLU A 59 -8.34 32.30 -10.03
C GLU A 59 -8.36 33.55 -10.91
N PRO A 60 -8.75 34.72 -10.36
CA PRO A 60 -8.62 35.97 -11.07
C PRO A 60 -7.15 36.25 -11.37
N LEU A 61 -6.89 36.86 -12.52
CA LEU A 61 -5.59 37.40 -12.85
C LEU A 61 -5.34 38.59 -11.92
N ALA A 62 -4.21 38.60 -11.21
CA ALA A 62 -3.78 39.81 -10.51
C ALA A 62 -3.54 40.90 -11.56
N GLY A 63 -4.22 42.03 -11.40
CA GLY A 63 -4.10 43.22 -12.25
C GLY A 63 -2.84 44.01 -11.96
#